data_AF-A0A348XKI1-F1
#
_entry.id   AF-A0A348XKI1-F1
#
_cell.length_a   1.000
_cell.length_b   1.000
_cell.length_c   1.000
_cell.angle_alpha   90.00
_cell.angle_beta   90.00
_cell.angle_gamma   90.00
#
_symmetry.space_group_name_H-M   'P 1'
#
loop_
_entity.id
_entity.type
_entity.pdbx_description
1 polymer ?
#
loop_
_entity_poly.entity_id
_entity_poly.type
_entity_poly.pdbx_seq_one_letter_code
_entity_poly.pdbx_strand_id
1 'polypeptide(L)'
;MQACLECLNGGGKLVLAGIGKSAHIGRKLSATLASTGSASAFLYPVEALHGDLGVMTTKDILLALSYSGETEELLGILPVMRRTGVKVVGITGVLTSRLAEWSDLIVPMPVPREACPFNLAPTATTTALLALGDALAMVLLECRGFTREDYGRLHPAGAIGRALTLRARDVIRPVDRTARILPEATVREALEEMTRHRVGSVLVVDQQDGLLGIFTDGDFRRCAQQDLDILRQPISSVMTRNPSTIAADSLAAEVLALVEKKHVDDVPVVDDANRVIGVIDIQDLPGMKLM
;
A
#
# COMPACT_ATOMS: atom_id res chain seq x y z
N MET A 1 16.26 -19.45 4.10
CA MET A 1 15.70 -18.71 2.95
C MET A 1 14.99 -19.65 1.97
N GLN A 2 15.72 -20.54 1.28
CA GLN A 2 15.14 -21.44 0.27
C GLN A 2 13.92 -22.24 0.78
N ALA A 3 14.01 -22.85 1.97
CA ALA A 3 12.87 -23.56 2.57
C ALA A 3 11.63 -22.66 2.73
N CYS A 4 11.81 -21.40 3.14
CA CYS A 4 10.70 -20.45 3.25
C CYS A 4 10.07 -20.14 1.89
N LEU A 5 10.88 -19.98 0.84
CA LEU A 5 10.40 -19.75 -0.54
C LEU A 5 9.62 -20.97 -1.06
N GLU A 6 10.14 -22.18 -0.87
CA GLU A 6 9.47 -23.43 -1.25
C GLU A 6 8.10 -23.57 -0.56
N CYS A 7 8.06 -23.30 0.75
CA CYS A 7 6.82 -23.27 1.53
C CYS A 7 5.80 -22.28 0.96
N LEU A 8 6.20 -21.01 0.78
CA LEU A 8 5.32 -19.94 0.33
C LEU A 8 4.82 -20.19 -1.11
N ASN A 9 5.70 -20.63 -2.01
CA ASN A 9 5.33 -20.95 -3.40
C ASN A 9 4.44 -22.20 -3.48
N GLY A 10 4.56 -23.13 -2.53
CA GLY A 10 3.68 -24.29 -2.38
C GLY A 10 2.31 -23.98 -1.75
N GLY A 11 2.03 -22.71 -1.44
CA GLY A 11 0.79 -22.27 -0.80
C GLY A 11 0.74 -22.54 0.71
N GLY A 12 1.89 -22.82 1.33
CA GLY A 12 2.04 -22.88 2.79
C GLY A 12 2.30 -21.51 3.40
N LYS A 13 2.38 -21.46 4.72
CA LYS A 13 2.68 -20.24 5.49
C LYS A 13 3.83 -20.44 6.47
N LEU A 14 4.48 -19.34 6.83
CA LEU A 14 5.52 -19.31 7.86
C LEU A 14 4.86 -19.08 9.22
N VAL A 15 4.88 -20.09 10.09
CA VAL A 15 4.29 -19.99 11.43
C VAL A 15 5.38 -19.72 12.44
N LEU A 16 5.27 -18.63 13.19
CA LEU A 16 6.25 -18.22 14.18
C LEU A 16 5.78 -18.60 15.58
N ALA A 17 6.67 -19.16 16.40
CA ALA A 17 6.34 -19.54 17.77
C ALA A 17 7.46 -19.18 18.74
N GLY A 18 7.10 -18.64 19.89
CA GLY A 18 8.04 -18.28 20.95
C GLY A 18 7.30 -17.83 22.21
N ILE A 19 8.03 -17.69 23.32
CA ILE A 19 7.49 -17.27 24.61
C ILE A 19 8.13 -15.94 25.05
N GLY A 20 7.41 -15.19 25.87
CA GLY A 20 7.91 -13.96 26.51
C GLY A 20 8.36 -12.91 25.49
N LYS A 21 9.59 -12.39 25.65
CA LYS A 21 10.11 -11.34 24.76
C LYS A 21 10.33 -11.84 23.33
N SER A 22 10.71 -13.11 23.14
CA SER A 22 10.77 -13.71 21.80
C SER A 22 9.40 -13.78 21.15
N ALA A 23 8.32 -13.97 21.92
CA ALA A 23 6.95 -13.95 21.37
C ALA A 23 6.58 -12.57 20.81
N HIS A 24 6.92 -11.48 21.52
CA HIS A 24 6.65 -10.13 21.03
C HIS A 24 7.37 -9.84 19.70
N ILE A 25 8.65 -10.23 19.60
CA ILE A 25 9.42 -10.08 18.36
C ILE A 25 8.86 -11.00 17.27
N GLY A 26 8.52 -12.25 17.58
CA GLY A 26 7.88 -13.17 16.64
C GLY A 26 6.55 -12.66 16.10
N ARG A 27 5.73 -12.00 16.92
CA ARG A 27 4.49 -11.35 16.48
C ARG A 27 4.76 -10.18 15.54
N LYS A 28 5.72 -9.30 15.87
CA LYS A 28 6.14 -8.22 14.98
C LYS A 28 6.61 -8.80 13.65
N LEU A 29 7.48 -9.81 13.68
CA LEU A 29 8.00 -10.46 12.49
C LEU A 29 6.90 -11.11 11.64
N SER A 30 5.95 -11.81 12.26
CA SER A 30 4.76 -12.33 11.58
C SER A 30 4.03 -11.19 10.86
N ALA A 31 3.73 -10.10 11.55
CA ALA A 31 3.06 -8.95 10.94
C ALA A 31 3.86 -8.33 9.79
N THR A 32 5.18 -8.20 9.92
CA THR A 32 6.05 -7.72 8.85
C THR A 32 6.01 -8.65 7.65
N LEU A 33 6.20 -9.96 7.83
CA LEU A 33 6.09 -10.95 6.75
C LEU A 33 4.74 -10.87 6.02
N ALA A 34 3.63 -10.77 6.76
CA ALA A 34 2.29 -10.67 6.18
C ALA A 34 2.13 -9.36 5.38
N SER A 35 2.59 -8.24 5.92
CA SER A 35 2.54 -6.92 5.24
C SER A 35 3.38 -6.87 3.95
N THR A 36 4.40 -7.73 3.85
CA THR A 36 5.28 -7.84 2.68
C THR A 36 4.96 -9.05 1.80
N GLY A 37 3.72 -9.56 1.91
CA GLY A 37 3.16 -10.58 1.02
C GLY A 37 3.49 -12.03 1.36
N SER A 38 4.26 -12.29 2.43
CA SER A 38 4.56 -13.65 2.92
C SER A 38 3.52 -14.09 3.92
N ALA A 39 2.70 -15.07 3.53
CA ALA A 39 1.69 -15.65 4.42
C ALA A 39 2.35 -16.12 5.71
N SER A 40 1.90 -15.57 6.84
CA SER A 40 2.48 -15.85 8.15
C SER A 40 1.40 -15.86 9.23
N ALA A 41 1.68 -16.57 10.32
CA ALA A 41 0.87 -16.55 11.52
C ALA A 41 1.78 -16.67 12.75
N PHE A 42 1.31 -16.17 13.88
CA PHE A 42 1.97 -16.40 15.17
C PHE A 42 1.19 -17.44 15.98
N LEU A 43 1.87 -18.47 16.44
CA LEU A 43 1.32 -19.52 17.29
C LEU A 43 1.93 -19.41 18.68
N TYR A 44 1.08 -19.25 19.69
CA TYR A 44 1.50 -19.29 21.08
C TYR A 44 1.71 -20.75 21.51
N PRO A 45 2.92 -21.17 21.93
CA PRO A 45 3.16 -22.58 22.27
C PRO A 45 2.27 -23.13 23.39
N VAL A 46 1.88 -22.28 24.35
CA VAL A 46 0.95 -22.66 25.43
C VAL A 46 -0.43 -23.01 24.87
N GLU A 47 -0.99 -22.18 23.99
CA GLU A 47 -2.31 -22.38 23.38
C GLU A 47 -2.29 -23.51 22.34
N ALA A 48 -1.16 -23.71 21.66
CA ALA A 48 -0.97 -24.77 20.68
C ALA A 48 -1.30 -26.14 21.26
N LEU A 49 -0.78 -26.44 22.45
CA LEU A 49 -1.05 -27.70 23.16
C LEU A 49 -2.51 -27.88 23.59
N HIS A 50 -3.33 -26.82 23.50
CA HIS A 50 -4.75 -26.80 23.85
C HIS A 50 -5.69 -26.65 22.64
N GLY A 51 -5.18 -26.79 21.41
CA GLY A 51 -6.00 -26.87 20.19
C GLY A 51 -5.54 -26.00 19.04
N ASP A 52 -4.76 -24.95 19.31
CA ASP A 52 -4.32 -23.99 18.28
C ASP A 52 -3.33 -24.59 17.27
N LEU A 53 -2.83 -25.82 17.50
CA LEU A 53 -2.08 -26.57 16.51
C LEU A 53 -2.82 -26.75 15.18
N GLY A 54 -4.17 -26.68 15.18
CA GLY A 54 -4.98 -26.71 13.95
C GLY A 54 -4.72 -25.53 12.99
N VAL A 55 -4.06 -24.47 13.44
CA VAL A 55 -3.60 -23.38 12.57
C VAL A 55 -2.55 -23.88 11.56
N MET A 56 -1.82 -24.95 11.89
CA MET A 56 -0.73 -25.48 11.06
C MET A 56 -1.17 -26.63 10.15
N THR A 57 -0.56 -26.70 8.98
CA THR A 57 -0.72 -27.77 8.00
C THR A 57 0.65 -28.32 7.60
N THR A 58 0.69 -29.47 6.93
CA THR A 58 1.94 -30.10 6.48
C THR A 58 2.70 -29.30 5.41
N LYS A 59 2.07 -28.30 4.80
CA LYS A 59 2.70 -27.38 3.85
C LYS A 59 3.46 -26.24 4.53
N ASP A 60 3.25 -26.06 5.83
CA ASP A 60 3.76 -24.93 6.57
C ASP A 60 5.15 -25.21 7.14
N ILE A 61 5.84 -24.14 7.53
CA ILE A 61 7.11 -24.21 8.24
C ILE A 61 6.94 -23.55 9.61
N LEU A 62 7.41 -24.22 10.66
CA LEU A 62 7.54 -23.63 11.99
C LEU A 62 8.87 -22.89 12.11
N LEU A 63 8.84 -21.59 12.37
CA LEU A 63 9.98 -20.80 12.84
C LEU A 63 9.93 -20.72 14.37
N ALA A 64 10.67 -21.59 15.03
CA ALA A 64 10.71 -21.71 16.48
C ALA A 64 11.77 -20.78 17.08
N LEU A 65 11.33 -19.85 17.95
CA LEU A 65 12.12 -18.73 18.45
C LEU A 65 12.44 -18.94 19.94
N SER A 66 13.67 -19.36 20.24
CA SER A 66 14.17 -19.41 21.62
C SER A 66 15.68 -19.23 21.68
N TYR A 67 16.13 -18.19 22.37
CA TYR A 67 17.56 -17.90 22.48
C TYR A 67 18.31 -19.01 23.23
N SER A 68 17.79 -19.48 24.36
CA SER A 68 18.36 -20.62 25.10
C SER A 68 18.16 -21.94 24.37
N GLY A 69 17.09 -22.04 23.57
CA GLY A 69 16.66 -23.30 22.94
C GLY A 69 16.08 -24.31 23.94
N GLU A 70 15.82 -23.88 25.18
CA GLU A 70 15.39 -24.71 26.30
C GLU A 70 14.00 -24.32 26.85
N THR A 71 13.23 -23.53 26.09
CA THR A 71 11.89 -23.08 26.51
C THR A 71 10.90 -24.25 26.46
N GLU A 72 10.47 -24.75 27.62
CA GLU A 72 9.65 -25.96 27.74
C GLU A 72 8.35 -25.92 26.94
N GLU A 73 7.63 -24.79 26.94
CA GLU A 73 6.37 -24.67 26.21
C GLU A 73 6.60 -24.78 24.69
N LEU A 74 7.71 -24.24 24.19
CA LEU A 74 8.11 -24.36 22.79
C LEU A 74 8.59 -25.78 22.46
N LEU A 75 9.36 -26.40 23.35
CA LEU A 75 9.82 -27.77 23.17
C LEU A 75 8.66 -28.78 23.20
N GLY A 76 7.63 -28.51 23.99
CA GLY A 76 6.44 -29.35 24.11
C GLY A 76 5.69 -29.54 22.78
N ILE A 77 5.76 -28.57 21.86
CA ILE A 77 5.09 -28.69 20.55
C ILE A 77 5.94 -29.42 19.49
N LEU A 78 7.26 -29.51 19.65
CA LEU A 78 8.16 -30.06 18.62
C LEU A 78 7.91 -31.55 18.29
N PRO A 79 7.62 -32.44 19.26
CA PRO A 79 7.29 -33.83 18.96
C PRO A 79 6.06 -33.98 18.07
N VAL A 80 5.08 -33.08 18.20
CA VAL A 80 3.88 -33.09 17.34
C VAL A 80 4.26 -32.66 15.93
N MET A 81 5.03 -31.58 15.78
CA MET A 81 5.51 -31.07 14.48
C MET A 81 6.23 -32.15 13.67
N ARG A 82 7.14 -32.88 14.33
CA ARG A 82 7.90 -33.95 13.70
C ARG A 82 7.02 -35.11 13.25
N ARG A 83 6.01 -35.49 14.05
CA ARG A 83 5.05 -36.54 13.69
C ARG A 83 4.14 -36.15 12.53
N THR A 84 3.77 -34.87 12.44
CA THR A 84 2.90 -34.35 11.36
C THR A 84 3.70 -34.01 10.10
N GLY A 85 5.03 -34.10 10.13
CA GLY A 85 5.89 -33.78 8.99
C GLY A 85 6.03 -32.28 8.72
N VAL A 86 5.69 -31.43 9.69
CA VAL A 86 5.93 -29.99 9.61
C VAL A 86 7.43 -29.76 9.79
N LYS A 87 8.04 -29.03 8.84
CA LYS A 87 9.45 -28.67 8.90
C LYS A 87 9.68 -27.62 9.99
N VAL A 88 10.66 -27.86 10.86
CA VAL A 88 11.02 -26.99 11.98
C VAL A 88 12.33 -26.28 11.69
N VAL A 89 12.30 -24.94 11.80
CA VAL A 89 13.48 -24.08 11.73
C VAL A 89 13.69 -23.43 13.09
N GLY A 90 14.77 -23.79 13.78
CA GLY A 90 15.13 -23.24 15.08
C GLY A 90 15.97 -21.98 14.95
N ILE A 91 15.55 -20.88 15.56
CA ILE A 91 16.34 -19.65 15.71
C ILE A 91 16.80 -19.56 17.16
N THR A 92 18.09 -19.79 17.39
CA THR A 92 18.66 -19.92 18.74
C THR A 92 20.10 -19.41 18.83
N GLY A 93 20.51 -18.97 20.02
CA GLY A 93 21.90 -18.62 20.31
C GLY A 93 22.75 -19.82 20.75
N VAL A 94 22.12 -20.93 21.15
CA VAL A 94 22.79 -22.11 21.72
C VAL A 94 22.61 -23.31 20.80
N LEU A 95 23.66 -23.63 20.05
CA LEU A 95 23.64 -24.70 19.03
C LEU A 95 23.62 -26.13 19.59
N THR A 96 23.87 -26.28 20.89
CA THR A 96 23.80 -27.56 21.60
C THR A 96 22.48 -27.73 22.37
N SER A 97 21.50 -26.86 22.14
CA SER A 97 20.20 -26.90 22.83
C SER A 97 19.27 -27.97 22.27
N ARG A 98 18.23 -28.33 23.03
CA ARG A 98 17.16 -29.22 22.57
C ARG A 98 16.46 -28.66 21.33
N LEU A 99 16.20 -27.34 21.27
CA LEU A 99 15.63 -26.75 20.05
C LEU A 99 16.51 -27.00 18.82
N ALA A 100 17.83 -26.84 18.95
CA ALA A 100 18.76 -27.11 17.87
C ALA A 100 18.71 -28.58 17.42
N GLU A 101 18.74 -29.52 18.37
CA GLU A 101 18.66 -30.97 18.08
C GLU A 101 17.35 -31.37 17.37
N TRP A 102 16.23 -30.75 17.74
CA TRP A 102 14.91 -31.07 17.20
C TRP A 102 14.58 -30.34 15.90
N SER A 103 15.41 -29.39 15.45
CA SER A 103 15.16 -28.60 14.25
C SER A 103 15.71 -29.28 12.99
N ASP A 104 14.96 -29.22 11.90
CA ASP A 104 15.45 -29.67 10.58
C ASP A 104 16.49 -28.70 10.01
N LEU A 105 16.35 -27.41 10.33
CA LEU A 105 17.28 -26.35 9.97
C LEU A 105 17.51 -25.44 11.18
N ILE A 106 18.74 -24.95 11.34
CA ILE A 106 19.08 -24.04 12.42
C ILE A 106 19.56 -22.71 11.84
N VAL A 107 19.07 -21.61 12.41
CA VAL A 107 19.59 -20.27 12.18
C VAL A 107 20.34 -19.84 13.45
N PRO A 108 21.69 -19.89 13.46
CA PRO A 108 22.48 -19.43 14.59
C PRO A 108 22.29 -17.93 14.80
N MET A 109 22.00 -17.53 16.03
CA MET A 109 21.92 -16.13 16.44
C MET A 109 22.67 -15.91 17.77
N PRO A 110 24.00 -16.13 17.81
CA PRO A 110 24.78 -15.95 19.02
C PRO A 110 24.83 -14.47 19.41
N VAL A 111 24.52 -14.17 20.67
CA VAL A 111 24.62 -12.81 21.24
C VAL A 111 25.55 -12.87 22.44
N PRO A 112 26.80 -12.39 22.33
CA PRO A 112 27.81 -12.59 23.38
C PRO A 112 27.42 -11.98 24.73
N ARG A 113 26.64 -10.89 24.71
CA ARG A 113 26.26 -10.16 25.91
C ARG A 113 25.00 -9.33 25.70
N GLU A 114 24.15 -9.30 26.71
CA GLU A 114 23.03 -8.37 26.84
C GLU A 114 23.49 -6.99 27.32
N ALA A 115 22.76 -5.93 26.95
CA ALA A 115 23.00 -4.59 27.48
C ALA A 115 22.68 -4.50 28.99
N CYS A 116 21.85 -5.41 29.50
CA CYS A 116 21.57 -5.56 30.92
C CYS A 116 22.88 -5.81 31.72
N PRO A 117 23.16 -5.04 32.80
CA PRO A 117 24.35 -5.25 33.63
C PRO A 117 24.49 -6.66 34.20
N PHE A 118 23.37 -7.34 34.44
CA PHE A 118 23.32 -8.70 34.97
C PHE A 118 23.32 -9.80 33.89
N ASN A 119 23.29 -9.42 32.61
CA ASN A 119 23.18 -10.34 31.48
C ASN A 119 21.90 -11.22 31.50
N LEU A 120 20.83 -10.77 32.17
CA LEU A 120 19.59 -11.53 32.36
C LEU A 120 18.44 -11.03 31.48
N ALA A 121 18.29 -9.71 31.35
CA ALA A 121 17.16 -9.15 30.62
C ALA A 121 17.45 -9.18 29.10
N PRO A 122 16.56 -9.78 28.28
CA PRO A 122 16.74 -9.79 26.83
C PRO A 122 16.67 -8.37 26.26
N THR A 123 17.76 -7.92 25.65
CA THR A 123 17.93 -6.58 25.06
C THR A 123 18.61 -6.67 23.70
N ALA A 124 19.87 -7.12 23.67
CA ALA A 124 20.62 -7.39 22.46
C ALA A 124 20.02 -8.59 21.71
N THR A 125 19.61 -9.63 22.44
CA THR A 125 18.99 -10.82 21.84
C THR A 125 17.69 -10.53 21.10
N THR A 126 16.80 -9.73 21.70
CA THR A 126 15.53 -9.37 21.06
C THR A 126 15.74 -8.44 19.86
N THR A 127 16.73 -7.55 19.95
CA THR A 127 17.12 -6.65 18.85
C THR A 127 17.73 -7.43 17.68
N ALA A 128 18.62 -8.40 17.97
CA ALA A 128 19.21 -9.27 16.96
C ALA A 128 18.14 -10.11 16.26
N LEU A 129 17.18 -10.66 17.02
CA LEU A 129 16.07 -11.42 16.47
C LEU A 129 15.17 -10.56 15.58
N LEU A 130 14.91 -9.31 15.98
CA LEU A 130 14.15 -8.36 15.18
C LEU A 130 14.86 -8.04 13.86
N ALA A 131 16.16 -7.72 13.92
CA ALA A 131 16.96 -7.41 12.75
C ALA A 131 17.05 -8.60 11.77
N LEU A 132 17.28 -9.81 12.30
CA LEU A 132 17.29 -11.05 11.52
C LEU A 132 15.93 -11.29 10.86
N GLY A 133 14.85 -11.08 11.59
CA GLY A 133 13.49 -11.20 11.09
C GLY A 133 13.19 -10.22 9.96
N ASP A 134 13.54 -8.95 10.14
CA ASP A 134 13.31 -7.92 9.13
C ASP A 134 14.15 -8.20 7.87
N ALA A 135 15.39 -8.65 8.02
CA ALA A 135 16.21 -9.09 6.90
C ALA A 135 15.57 -10.27 6.15
N LEU A 136 15.04 -11.28 6.86
CA LEU A 136 14.31 -12.39 6.25
C LEU A 136 13.09 -11.89 5.46
N ALA A 137 12.31 -10.97 6.02
CA ALA A 137 11.13 -10.43 5.36
C ALA A 137 11.47 -9.62 4.10
N MET A 138 12.54 -8.80 4.13
CA MET A 138 12.98 -8.02 2.98
C MET A 138 13.51 -8.90 1.85
N VAL A 139 14.30 -9.93 2.18
CA VAL A 139 14.82 -10.84 1.15
C VAL A 139 13.67 -11.67 0.56
N LEU A 140 12.69 -12.12 1.36
CA LEU A 140 11.52 -12.81 0.83
C LEU A 140 10.64 -11.91 -0.05
N LEU A 141 10.50 -10.63 0.31
CA LEU A 141 9.82 -9.61 -0.50
C LEU A 141 10.49 -9.50 -1.88
N GLU A 142 11.82 -9.34 -1.91
CA GLU A 142 12.59 -9.19 -3.14
C GLU A 142 12.54 -10.46 -4.00
N CYS A 143 12.84 -11.63 -3.41
CA CYS A 143 12.84 -12.91 -4.13
C CYS A 143 11.49 -13.29 -4.73
N ARG A 144 10.38 -12.79 -4.16
CA ARG A 144 9.02 -13.05 -4.65
C ARG A 144 8.49 -11.95 -5.57
N GLY A 145 9.32 -10.96 -5.91
CA GLY A 145 8.94 -9.87 -6.81
C GLY A 145 7.78 -9.02 -6.27
N PHE A 146 7.67 -8.90 -4.95
CA PHE A 146 6.55 -8.20 -4.31
C PHE A 146 6.59 -6.71 -4.66
N THR A 147 5.50 -6.22 -5.23
CA THR A 147 5.46 -4.87 -5.82
C THR A 147 4.86 -3.84 -4.89
N ARG A 148 5.01 -2.56 -5.28
CA ARG A 148 4.32 -1.45 -4.62
C ARG A 148 2.80 -1.63 -4.68
N GLU A 149 2.26 -2.12 -5.79
CA GLU A 149 0.81 -2.39 -5.94
C GLU A 149 0.33 -3.47 -4.97
N ASP A 150 1.11 -4.55 -4.81
CA ASP A 150 0.79 -5.61 -3.84
C ASP A 150 0.77 -5.07 -2.40
N TYR A 151 1.72 -4.21 -2.06
CA TYR A 151 1.72 -3.51 -0.78
C TYR A 151 0.45 -2.69 -0.59
N GLY A 152 0.02 -1.97 -1.63
CA GLY A 152 -1.22 -1.17 -1.60
C GLY A 152 -2.46 -2.02 -1.33
N ARG A 153 -2.57 -3.19 -1.98
CA ARG A 153 -3.67 -4.15 -1.78
C ARG A 153 -3.74 -4.68 -0.35
N LEU A 154 -2.60 -4.89 0.29
CA LEU A 154 -2.54 -5.37 1.68
C LEU A 154 -2.77 -4.28 2.73
N HIS A 155 -2.80 -2.99 2.34
CA HIS A 155 -2.95 -1.85 3.26
C HIS A 155 -4.05 -0.86 2.84
N PRO A 156 -5.29 -1.32 2.58
CA PRO A 156 -6.33 -0.50 1.93
C PRO A 156 -6.73 0.76 2.73
N ALA A 157 -6.57 0.73 4.06
CA ALA A 157 -6.94 1.85 4.92
C ALA A 157 -5.79 2.84 5.18
N GLY A 158 -4.54 2.45 4.89
CA GLY A 158 -3.37 3.31 5.13
C GLY A 158 -3.19 4.36 4.05
N ALA A 159 -2.58 5.50 4.39
CA ALA A 159 -2.27 6.57 3.43
C ALA A 159 -1.49 6.03 2.22
N ILE A 160 -0.51 5.15 2.47
CA ILE A 160 0.29 4.49 1.43
C ILE A 160 -0.61 3.61 0.54
N GLY A 161 -1.45 2.74 1.11
CA GLY A 161 -2.26 1.86 0.28
C GLY A 161 -3.34 2.57 -0.50
N ARG A 162 -3.94 3.64 0.06
CA ARG A 162 -4.87 4.51 -0.68
C ARG A 162 -4.18 5.20 -1.86
N ALA A 163 -3.01 5.80 -1.65
CA ALA A 163 -2.25 6.43 -2.72
C ALA A 163 -1.86 5.46 -3.86
N LEU A 164 -1.83 4.16 -3.56
CA LEU A 164 -1.44 3.10 -4.51
C LEU A 164 -2.59 2.37 -5.18
N THR A 165 -3.83 2.58 -4.72
CA THR A 165 -4.99 1.83 -5.21
C THR A 165 -6.11 2.72 -5.71
N LEU A 166 -6.20 3.95 -5.21
CA LEU A 166 -7.21 4.92 -5.63
C LEU A 166 -6.93 5.39 -7.06
N ARG A 167 -7.95 5.33 -7.92
CA ARG A 167 -7.86 5.76 -9.32
C ARG A 167 -8.60 7.07 -9.56
N ALA A 168 -8.30 7.73 -10.67
CA ALA A 168 -8.97 8.96 -11.10
C ALA A 168 -10.50 8.80 -11.14
N ARG A 169 -11.02 7.65 -11.61
CA ARG A 169 -12.45 7.35 -11.59
C ARG A 169 -13.10 7.35 -10.21
N ASP A 170 -12.33 7.13 -9.15
CA ASP A 170 -12.84 7.07 -7.78
C ASP A 170 -12.97 8.48 -7.17
N VAL A 171 -12.33 9.48 -7.78
CA VAL A 171 -12.23 10.87 -7.30
C VAL A 171 -12.90 11.89 -8.22
N ILE A 172 -13.31 11.45 -9.41
CA ILE A 172 -13.86 12.30 -10.47
C ILE A 172 -15.21 12.90 -10.08
N ARG A 173 -15.42 14.17 -10.44
CA ARG A 173 -16.76 14.72 -10.59
C ARG A 173 -17.33 14.21 -11.91
N PRO A 174 -18.37 13.36 -11.89
CA PRO A 174 -18.89 12.75 -13.11
C PRO A 174 -19.42 13.80 -14.09
N VAL A 175 -19.61 13.39 -15.35
CA VAL A 175 -20.03 14.26 -16.47
C VAL A 175 -21.26 15.12 -16.14
N ASP A 176 -22.25 14.58 -15.44
CA ASP A 176 -23.48 15.27 -15.06
C ASP A 176 -23.27 16.38 -14.01
N ARG A 177 -22.12 16.37 -13.34
CA ARG A 177 -21.70 17.39 -12.36
C ARG A 177 -20.57 18.27 -12.88
N THR A 178 -20.23 18.15 -14.16
CA THR A 178 -19.16 18.92 -14.81
C THR A 178 -19.78 19.97 -15.73
N ALA A 179 -19.38 21.24 -15.57
CA ALA A 179 -19.78 22.28 -16.51
C ALA A 179 -19.13 22.03 -17.88
N ARG A 180 -19.95 21.98 -18.94
CA ARG A 180 -19.49 21.73 -20.31
C ARG A 180 -20.18 22.69 -21.28
N ILE A 181 -19.45 23.14 -22.30
CA ILE A 181 -19.98 24.08 -23.28
C ILE A 181 -19.37 23.87 -24.67
N LEU A 182 -20.09 24.29 -25.71
CA LEU A 182 -19.60 24.27 -27.10
C LEU A 182 -18.67 25.46 -27.39
N PRO A 183 -17.73 25.35 -28.35
CA PRO A 183 -16.71 26.37 -28.60
C PRO A 183 -17.25 27.71 -29.13
N GLU A 184 -18.46 27.74 -29.67
CA GLU A 184 -19.12 28.94 -30.18
C GLU A 184 -19.83 29.75 -29.08
N ALA A 185 -20.09 29.15 -27.92
CA ALA A 185 -20.75 29.82 -26.82
C ALA A 185 -19.90 30.97 -26.28
N THR A 186 -20.54 31.96 -25.69
CA THR A 186 -19.90 33.14 -25.14
C THR A 186 -19.27 32.87 -23.78
N VAL A 187 -18.31 33.71 -23.39
CA VAL A 187 -17.75 33.70 -22.02
C VAL A 187 -18.84 33.92 -20.96
N ARG A 188 -19.89 34.70 -21.25
CA ARG A 188 -21.03 34.84 -20.34
C ARG A 188 -21.73 33.50 -20.08
N GLU A 189 -22.07 32.78 -21.14
CA GLU A 189 -22.75 31.48 -21.03
C GLU A 189 -21.87 30.46 -20.30
N ALA A 190 -20.55 30.50 -20.54
CA ALA A 190 -19.57 29.71 -19.79
C ALA A 190 -19.62 29.99 -18.28
N LEU A 191 -19.63 31.27 -17.86
CA LEU A 191 -19.73 31.65 -16.44
C LEU A 191 -21.07 31.26 -15.80
N GLU A 192 -22.17 31.35 -16.57
CA GLU A 192 -23.49 30.89 -16.12
C GLU A 192 -23.50 29.37 -15.87
N GLU A 193 -22.84 28.61 -16.75
CA GLU A 193 -22.72 27.16 -16.62
C GLU A 193 -21.84 26.74 -15.42
N MET A 194 -20.71 27.44 -15.23
CA MET A 194 -19.86 27.30 -14.04
C MET A 194 -20.64 27.57 -12.75
N THR A 195 -21.43 28.65 -12.73
CA THR A 195 -22.28 29.03 -11.59
C THR A 195 -23.35 27.97 -11.31
N ARG A 196 -24.01 27.44 -12.34
CA ARG A 196 -25.04 26.40 -12.24
C ARG A 196 -24.50 25.13 -11.56
N HIS A 197 -23.28 24.74 -11.90
CA HIS A 197 -22.63 23.54 -11.36
C HIS A 197 -21.82 23.80 -10.08
N ARG A 198 -21.65 25.07 -9.69
CA ARG A 198 -20.84 25.51 -8.54
C ARG A 198 -19.38 25.06 -8.64
N VAL A 199 -18.79 25.25 -9.81
CA VAL A 199 -17.41 24.86 -10.13
C VAL A 199 -16.60 26.06 -10.65
N GLY A 200 -15.28 26.01 -10.48
CA GLY A 200 -14.35 27.07 -10.92
C GLY A 200 -13.85 26.91 -12.37
N SER A 201 -14.31 25.89 -13.08
CA SER A 201 -13.91 25.58 -14.46
C SER A 201 -15.07 25.07 -15.32
N VAL A 202 -14.95 25.28 -16.63
CA VAL A 202 -15.84 24.71 -17.66
C VAL A 202 -15.01 24.07 -18.76
N LEU A 203 -15.42 22.88 -19.18
CA LEU A 203 -14.78 22.16 -20.28
C LEU A 203 -15.43 22.57 -21.60
N VAL A 204 -14.60 22.93 -22.58
CA VAL A 204 -15.05 23.20 -23.93
C VAL A 204 -14.97 21.89 -24.72
N VAL A 205 -16.10 21.44 -25.25
CA VAL A 205 -16.24 20.14 -25.92
C VAL A 205 -16.85 20.30 -27.31
N ASP A 206 -16.62 19.32 -28.19
CA ASP A 206 -17.34 19.22 -29.46
C ASP A 206 -18.73 18.56 -29.30
N GLN A 207 -19.44 18.34 -30.41
CA GLN A 207 -20.77 17.73 -30.40
C GLN A 207 -20.79 16.24 -29.97
N GLN A 208 -19.63 15.61 -29.88
CA GLN A 208 -19.45 14.20 -29.48
C GLN A 208 -18.80 14.07 -28.08
N ASP A 209 -18.79 15.15 -27.30
CA ASP A 209 -18.12 15.27 -25.99
C ASP A 209 -16.58 15.15 -26.04
N GLY A 210 -15.98 15.32 -27.22
CA GLY A 210 -14.53 15.38 -27.40
C GLY A 210 -13.96 16.65 -26.76
N LEU A 211 -12.91 16.52 -25.95
CA LEU A 211 -12.31 17.67 -25.24
C LEU A 211 -11.53 18.57 -26.20
N LEU A 212 -11.92 19.86 -26.26
CA LEU A 212 -11.26 20.90 -27.05
C LEU A 212 -10.44 21.87 -26.19
N GLY A 213 -10.89 22.14 -24.97
CA GLY A 213 -10.26 23.11 -24.08
C GLY A 213 -10.84 23.17 -22.68
N ILE A 214 -10.25 24.02 -21.85
CA ILE A 214 -10.76 24.36 -20.50
C ILE A 214 -10.72 25.87 -20.32
N PHE A 215 -11.69 26.41 -19.59
CA PHE A 215 -11.70 27.81 -19.16
C PHE A 215 -11.98 27.88 -17.65
N THR A 216 -11.22 28.69 -16.93
CA THR A 216 -11.25 28.78 -15.46
C THR A 216 -11.49 30.21 -14.98
N ASP A 217 -11.84 30.38 -13.70
CA ASP A 217 -11.89 31.72 -13.06
C ASP A 217 -10.57 32.49 -13.20
N GLY A 218 -9.45 31.76 -13.18
CA GLY A 218 -8.11 32.32 -13.41
C GLY A 218 -7.95 32.87 -14.83
N ASP A 219 -8.46 32.16 -15.84
CA ASP A 219 -8.47 32.62 -17.23
C ASP A 219 -9.35 33.87 -17.39
N PHE A 220 -10.57 33.83 -16.85
CA PHE A 220 -11.47 34.98 -16.88
C PHE A 220 -10.81 36.23 -16.29
N ARG A 221 -10.23 36.13 -15.10
CA ARG A 221 -9.54 37.25 -14.45
C ARG A 221 -8.40 37.80 -15.31
N ARG A 222 -7.63 36.95 -15.98
CA ARG A 222 -6.53 37.38 -16.87
C ARG A 222 -7.06 38.07 -18.13
N CYS A 223 -8.06 37.49 -18.79
CA CYS A 223 -8.64 38.04 -20.01
C CYS A 223 -9.39 39.35 -19.78
N ALA A 224 -10.15 39.47 -18.68
CA ALA A 224 -10.93 40.67 -18.35
C ALA A 224 -10.07 41.91 -18.06
N GLN A 225 -8.79 41.73 -17.70
CA GLN A 225 -7.84 42.84 -17.58
C GLN A 225 -7.41 43.42 -18.93
N GLN A 226 -7.53 42.63 -20.01
CA GLN A 226 -7.08 42.99 -21.35
C GLN A 226 -8.24 43.44 -22.24
N ASP A 227 -9.41 42.82 -22.10
CA ASP A 227 -10.61 43.11 -22.88
C ASP A 227 -11.84 43.24 -21.94
N LEU A 228 -12.44 44.44 -21.90
CA LEU A 228 -13.63 44.71 -21.11
C LEU A 228 -14.91 44.12 -21.72
N ASP A 229 -14.89 43.81 -23.03
CA ASP A 229 -16.00 43.18 -23.74
C ASP A 229 -15.87 41.64 -23.82
N ILE A 230 -14.93 41.06 -23.05
CA ILE A 230 -14.64 39.62 -23.00
C ILE A 230 -15.88 38.74 -22.86
N LEU A 231 -16.91 39.21 -22.15
CA LEU A 231 -18.17 38.49 -21.91
C LEU A 231 -18.92 38.14 -23.19
N ARG A 232 -18.70 38.88 -24.29
CA ARG A 232 -19.32 38.63 -25.61
C ARG A 232 -18.46 37.80 -26.55
N GLN A 233 -17.20 37.57 -26.19
CA GLN A 233 -16.28 36.79 -27.01
C GLN A 233 -16.67 35.30 -26.99
N PRO A 234 -16.46 34.56 -28.09
CA PRO A 234 -16.62 33.12 -28.10
C PRO A 234 -15.59 32.46 -27.18
N ILE A 235 -15.98 31.46 -26.40
CA ILE A 235 -15.13 30.78 -25.42
C ILE A 235 -13.90 30.16 -26.08
N SER A 236 -14.01 29.71 -27.33
CA SER A 236 -12.91 29.15 -28.11
C SER A 236 -11.77 30.13 -28.41
N SER A 237 -11.99 31.45 -28.30
CA SER A 237 -10.93 32.45 -28.48
C SER A 237 -10.08 32.64 -27.23
N VAL A 238 -10.59 32.25 -26.05
CA VAL A 238 -9.97 32.53 -24.75
C VAL A 238 -9.72 31.30 -23.87
N MET A 239 -10.22 30.12 -24.28
CA MET A 239 -9.95 28.86 -23.59
C MET A 239 -8.48 28.47 -23.66
N THR A 240 -8.02 27.74 -22.65
CA THR A 240 -6.77 26.97 -22.73
C THR A 240 -7.01 25.75 -23.63
N ARG A 241 -6.37 25.75 -24.80
CA ARG A 241 -6.42 24.65 -25.77
C ARG A 241 -5.54 23.49 -25.31
N ASN A 242 -5.97 22.26 -25.60
CA ASN A 242 -5.23 21.04 -25.26
C ASN A 242 -4.77 21.00 -23.78
N PRO A 243 -5.71 21.09 -22.82
CA PRO A 243 -5.36 21.03 -21.40
C PRO A 243 -4.67 19.70 -21.07
N SER A 244 -3.95 19.68 -19.95
CA SER A 244 -3.42 18.42 -19.44
C SER A 244 -4.58 17.55 -18.96
N THR A 245 -4.66 16.32 -19.44
CA THR A 245 -5.74 15.38 -19.11
C THR A 245 -5.20 14.16 -18.37
N ILE A 246 -6.10 13.37 -17.81
CA ILE A 246 -5.77 12.06 -17.24
C ILE A 246 -6.80 11.00 -17.66
N ALA A 247 -6.38 9.73 -17.72
CA ALA A 247 -7.29 8.63 -17.98
C ALA A 247 -8.05 8.23 -16.71
N ALA A 248 -9.26 7.68 -16.86
CA ALA A 248 -10.08 7.20 -15.73
C ALA A 248 -9.35 6.21 -14.82
N ASP A 249 -8.47 5.42 -15.44
CA ASP A 249 -7.78 4.30 -14.82
C ASP A 249 -6.45 4.71 -14.18
N SER A 250 -5.96 5.93 -14.42
CA SER A 250 -4.74 6.44 -13.79
C SER A 250 -4.85 6.47 -12.28
N LEU A 251 -3.73 6.32 -11.58
CA LEU A 251 -3.69 6.44 -10.13
C LEU A 251 -3.97 7.89 -9.70
N ALA A 252 -4.66 8.08 -8.57
CA ALA A 252 -4.90 9.41 -8.02
C ALA A 252 -3.59 10.15 -7.67
N ALA A 253 -2.52 9.40 -7.38
CA ALA A 253 -1.18 9.97 -7.22
C ALA A 253 -0.63 10.61 -8.51
N GLU A 254 -1.01 10.11 -9.69
CA GLU A 254 -0.66 10.73 -10.97
C GLU A 254 -1.40 12.06 -11.17
N VAL A 255 -2.65 12.15 -10.70
CA VAL A 255 -3.41 13.42 -10.69
C VAL A 255 -2.70 14.47 -9.86
N LEU A 256 -2.29 14.12 -8.63
CA LEU A 256 -1.53 15.02 -7.75
C LEU A 256 -0.22 15.49 -8.40
N ALA A 257 0.54 14.56 -8.97
CA ALA A 257 1.79 14.88 -9.66
C ALA A 257 1.55 15.81 -10.86
N LEU A 258 0.42 15.65 -11.56
CA LEU A 258 0.05 16.52 -12.67
C LEU A 258 -0.30 17.93 -12.18
N VAL A 259 -1.13 18.04 -11.15
CA VAL A 259 -1.53 19.29 -10.50
C VAL A 259 -0.32 20.08 -10.01
N GLU A 260 0.60 19.44 -9.28
CA GLU A 260 1.83 20.06 -8.78
C GLU A 260 2.74 20.52 -9.92
N LYS A 261 2.94 19.67 -10.94
CA LYS A 261 3.85 19.96 -12.05
C LYS A 261 3.32 21.04 -12.98
N LYS A 262 2.00 21.12 -13.17
CA LYS A 262 1.35 22.04 -14.11
C LYS A 262 0.77 23.28 -13.44
N HIS A 263 0.72 23.32 -12.11
CA HIS A 263 0.08 24.38 -11.33
C HIS A 263 -1.36 24.65 -11.80
N VAL A 264 -2.14 23.58 -11.93
CA VAL A 264 -3.55 23.60 -12.33
C VAL A 264 -4.42 23.04 -11.21
N ASP A 265 -5.60 23.61 -11.00
CA ASP A 265 -6.53 23.17 -9.97
C ASP A 265 -7.55 22.14 -10.50
N ASP A 266 -7.87 22.20 -11.80
CA ASP A 266 -8.82 21.32 -12.47
C ASP A 266 -8.11 20.46 -13.54
N VAL A 267 -8.34 19.14 -13.48
CA VAL A 267 -7.79 18.16 -14.44
C VAL A 267 -8.96 17.44 -15.13
N PRO A 268 -9.18 17.67 -16.45
CA PRO A 268 -10.15 16.90 -17.21
C PRO A 268 -9.77 15.43 -17.27
N VAL A 269 -10.75 14.55 -17.08
CA VAL A 269 -10.59 13.12 -17.24
C VAL A 269 -11.26 12.67 -18.53
N VAL A 270 -10.54 11.92 -19.35
CA VAL A 270 -11.00 11.48 -20.68
C VAL A 270 -10.93 9.96 -20.82
N ASP A 271 -11.75 9.42 -21.74
CA ASP A 271 -11.63 8.04 -22.20
C ASP A 271 -10.60 7.89 -23.34
N ASP A 272 -10.40 6.66 -23.83
CA ASP A 272 -9.46 6.34 -24.92
C ASP A 272 -9.79 7.05 -26.24
N ALA A 273 -11.03 7.52 -26.42
CA ALA A 273 -11.49 8.27 -27.59
C ALA A 273 -11.42 9.80 -27.37
N ASN A 274 -10.77 10.26 -26.30
CA ASN A 274 -10.67 11.67 -25.89
C ASN A 274 -12.01 12.32 -25.55
N ARG A 275 -13.02 11.53 -25.18
CA ARG A 275 -14.30 12.04 -24.70
C ARG A 275 -14.22 12.33 -23.21
N VAL A 276 -14.80 13.45 -22.80
CA VAL A 276 -14.86 13.86 -21.41
C VAL A 276 -15.73 12.90 -20.61
N ILE A 277 -15.15 12.31 -19.57
CA ILE A 277 -15.88 11.52 -18.57
C ILE A 277 -16.04 12.25 -17.23
N GLY A 278 -15.43 13.44 -17.11
CA GLY A 278 -15.60 14.34 -15.97
C GLY A 278 -14.36 15.20 -15.71
N VAL A 279 -14.28 15.76 -14.52
CA VAL A 279 -13.16 16.61 -14.08
C VAL A 279 -12.77 16.28 -12.64
N ILE A 280 -11.48 16.41 -12.31
CA ILE A 280 -11.00 16.32 -10.93
C ILE A 280 -10.55 17.71 -10.50
N ASP A 281 -11.05 18.16 -9.36
CA ASP A 281 -10.68 19.41 -8.73
C ASP A 281 -9.75 19.10 -7.53
N ILE A 282 -8.66 19.85 -7.39
CA ILE A 282 -7.72 19.72 -6.28
C ILE A 282 -8.42 19.82 -4.91
N GLN A 283 -9.52 20.58 -4.81
CA GLN A 283 -10.30 20.73 -3.59
C GLN A 283 -11.00 19.43 -3.14
N ASP A 284 -11.18 18.47 -4.04
CA ASP A 284 -11.76 17.17 -3.71
C ASP A 284 -10.70 16.22 -3.10
N LEU A 285 -9.41 16.45 -3.35
CA LEU A 285 -8.31 15.56 -2.94
C LEU A 285 -8.08 15.48 -1.42
N PRO A 286 -8.18 16.57 -0.62
CA PRO A 286 -8.07 16.50 0.84
C PRO A 286 -9.12 15.59 1.49
N GLY A 287 -10.35 15.56 0.97
CA GLY A 287 -11.42 14.65 1.44
C GLY A 287 -11.05 13.17 1.32
N MET A 288 -10.06 12.86 0.48
CA MET A 288 -9.61 11.50 0.17
C MET A 288 -8.34 11.11 0.92
N LYS A 289 -7.80 12.00 1.76
CA LYS A 289 -6.52 11.82 2.49
C LYS A 289 -5.34 11.54 1.56
N LEU A 290 -5.38 12.14 0.37
CA LEU A 290 -4.29 12.11 -0.60
C LEU A 290 -3.27 13.24 -0.35
N MET A 291 -3.62 14.20 0.52
CA MET A 291 -2.78 15.29 1.03
C MET A 291 -2.75 15.24 2.56
#